data_AF-L9XNS9-F1
#
_entry.id   AF-L9XNS9-F1
#
_cell.length_a   1.000
_cell.length_b   1.000
_cell.length_c   1.000
_cell.angle_alpha   90.00
_cell.angle_beta   90.00
_cell.angle_gamma   90.00
#
_symmetry.space_group_name_H-M   'P 1'
#
loop_
_entity.id
_entity.type
_entity.pdbx_description
1 polymer ?
#
loop_
_entity_poly.entity_id
_entity_poly.type
_entity_poly.pdbx_seq_one_letter_code
_entity_poly.pdbx_strand_id
1 'polypeptide(L)' 'MDSHRKTDLLANQENEDDMFIASRWNSREDAMAFFRSDAFSETVEFGRGVLADRPRHVFFA' A
#
# COMPACT_ATOMS: atom_id res chain seq x y z
N MET A 1 -13.48 -4.76 6.23
CA MET A 1 -12.24 -4.39 6.97
C MET A 1 -11.77 -5.50 7.92
N ASP A 2 -12.56 -6.53 8.22
CA ASP A 2 -12.17 -7.61 9.15
C ASP A 2 -11.08 -8.56 8.64
N SER A 3 -10.84 -8.59 7.32
CA SER A 3 -9.82 -9.43 6.70
C SER A 3 -8.43 -8.80 6.66
N HIS A 4 -8.30 -7.51 6.95
CA HIS A 4 -7.03 -6.83 7.10
C HIS A 4 -6.44 -7.14 8.48
N ARG A 5 -5.17 -7.55 8.53
CA ARG A 5 -4.51 -7.97 9.77
C ARG A 5 -3.57 -6.91 10.33
N LYS A 6 -2.78 -6.27 9.47
CA LYS A 6 -1.76 -5.32 9.92
C LYS A 6 -1.29 -4.47 8.75
N THR A 7 -1.02 -3.20 9.04
CA THR A 7 -0.23 -2.31 8.17
C THR A 7 1.00 -1.85 8.93
N ASP A 8 2.15 -1.88 8.27
CA ASP A 8 3.42 -1.33 8.75
C ASP A 8 3.98 -0.35 7.71
N LEU A 9 4.51 0.79 8.15
CA LEU A 9 5.34 1.67 7.32
C LEU A 9 6.80 1.34 7.61
N LEU A 10 7.54 1.00 6.56
CA LEU A 10 8.94 0.64 6.61
C LEU A 10 9.73 1.67 5.82
N ALA A 11 10.90 2.05 6.33
CA ALA A 11 11.88 2.84 5.59
C ALA A 11 13.05 1.94 5.22
N ASN A 12 13.59 2.12 4.02
CA ASN A 12 14.83 1.48 3.64
C ASN A 12 15.97 1.98 4.53
N GLN A 13 16.82 1.07 4.99
CA GLN A 13 17.94 1.40 5.87
C GLN A 13 19.00 2.26 5.16
N GLU A 14 19.16 2.10 3.84
CA GLU A 14 20.15 2.85 3.05
C GLU A 14 19.62 4.20 2.54
N ASN A 15 18.29 4.37 2.49
CA ASN A 15 17.64 5.58 2.03
C ASN A 15 16.28 5.77 2.72
N GLU A 16 16.17 6.75 3.62
CA GLU A 16 14.93 6.99 4.38
C GLU A 16 13.76 7.49 3.51
N ASP A 17 14.03 8.08 2.35
CA ASP A 17 13.01 8.50 1.39
C ASP A 17 12.39 7.31 0.62
N ASP A 18 13.07 6.15 0.62
CA ASP A 18 12.58 4.92 0.00
C ASP A 18 11.73 4.13 1.02
N MET A 19 10.44 4.45 1.05
CA MET A 19 9.48 3.89 1.99
C MET A 19 8.57 2.81 1.37
N PHE A 20 8.18 1.85 2.21
CA PHE A 20 7.30 0.74 1.86
C PHE A 20 6.14 0.65 2.85
N ILE A 21 4.93 0.43 2.33
CA ILE A 21 3.76 0.08 3.15
C ILE A 21 3.55 -1.43 3.02
N ALA A 22 3.81 -2.16 4.10
CA ALA A 22 3.56 -3.60 4.17
C ALA A 22 2.17 -3.83 4.76
N SER A 23 1.25 -4.37 3.95
CA SER A 23 -0.12 -4.67 4.38
C SER A 23 -0.39 -6.17 4.35
N ARG A 24 -0.83 -6.73 5.49
CA ARG A 24 -1.11 -8.16 5.68
C ARG A 24 -2.60 -8.43 5.68
N TRP A 25 -3.01 -9.45 4.94
CA TRP A 25 -4.40 -9.82 4.71
C TRP A 25 -4.62 -11.32 4.94
N ASN A 26 -5.84 -11.71 5.27
CA ASN A 26 -6.24 -13.11 5.39
C ASN A 26 -6.24 -13.86 4.06
N SER A 27 -6.57 -13.16 2.98
CA SER A 27 -6.62 -13.71 1.64
C SER A 27 -6.17 -12.68 0.61
N ARG A 28 -5.79 -13.16 -0.57
CA ARG A 28 -5.45 -12.31 -1.70
C ARG A 28 -6.71 -11.59 -2.21
N GLU A 29 -7.83 -12.28 -2.23
CA GLU A 29 -9.13 -11.79 -2.70
C GLU A 29 -9.56 -10.56 -1.90
N ASP A 30 -9.43 -10.62 -0.57
CA ASP A 30 -9.70 -9.50 0.33
C ASP A 30 -8.82 -8.29 0.04
N ALA A 31 -7.52 -8.50 -0.13
CA ALA A 31 -6.57 -7.45 -0.47
C ALA A 31 -6.93 -6.81 -1.83
N MET A 32 -7.22 -7.63 -2.83
CA MET A 32 -7.60 -7.17 -4.17
C MET A 32 -8.92 -6.39 -4.16
N ALA A 33 -9.88 -6.77 -3.32
CA ALA A 33 -11.12 -6.02 -3.16
C ALA A 33 -10.85 -4.61 -2.59
N PHE A 34 -9.99 -4.50 -1.58
CA PHE A 34 -9.56 -3.21 -1.04
C PHE A 34 -8.82 -2.37 -2.08
N PHE A 35 -7.88 -2.95 -2.83
CA PHE A 35 -7.12 -2.23 -3.85
C PHE A 35 -7.96 -1.72 -5.04
N ARG A 36 -9.17 -2.27 -5.23
CA ARG A 36 -10.14 -1.79 -6.22
C ARG A 36 -11.16 -0.79 -5.65
N SER A 37 -11.07 -0.46 -4.37
CA SER A 37 -12.00 0.45 -3.72
C SER A 37 -11.71 1.91 -4.10
N ASP A 38 -12.75 2.73 -4.01
CA ASP A 38 -12.63 4.19 -4.22
C ASP A 38 -11.67 4.81 -3.20
N ALA A 39 -11.76 4.39 -1.92
CA ALA A 39 -10.89 4.88 -0.85
C ALA A 39 -9.39 4.65 -1.14
N PHE A 40 -9.03 3.49 -1.69
CA PHE A 40 -7.66 3.23 -2.10
C PHE A 40 -7.26 4.08 -3.32
N SER A 41 -8.17 4.21 -4.29
CA SER A 41 -7.93 4.99 -5.50
C SER A 41 -7.70 6.48 -5.21
N GLU A 42 -8.51 7.07 -4.33
CA GLU A 42 -8.36 8.44 -3.83
C GLU A 42 -7.02 8.64 -3.10
N THR A 43 -6.61 7.66 -2.29
CA THR A 43 -5.32 7.71 -1.58
C THR A 43 -4.15 7.71 -2.56
N VAL A 44 -4.20 6.86 -3.58
CA VAL A 44 -3.17 6.81 -4.64
C VAL A 44 -3.16 8.10 -5.45
N GLU A 45 -4.33 8.66 -5.75
CA GLU A 45 -4.45 9.94 -6.45
C GLU A 45 -3.79 11.07 -5.66
N PHE A 46 -4.10 11.19 -4.37
CA PHE A 46 -3.44 12.14 -3.48
C PHE A 46 -1.92 11.93 -3.46
N GLY A 47 -1.48 10.67 -3.29
CA GLY A 47 -0.06 10.32 -3.28
C GLY A 47 0.68 10.77 -4.53
N ARG A 48 0.07 10.63 -5.72
CA ARG A 48 0.67 11.10 -6.98
C ARG A 48 0.86 12.62 -7.05
N GLY A 49 0.12 13.39 -6.26
CA GLY A 49 0.28 14.84 -6.18
C GLY A 49 1.42 15.29 -5.26
N VAL A 50 1.87 14.44 -4.34
CA VAL A 50 2.84 14.82 -3.29
C VAL A 50 4.16 14.03 -3.34
N LEU A 51 4.17 12.84 -3.93
CA LEU A 51 5.36 12.00 -4.05
C LEU A 51 6.22 12.45 -5.24
N ALA A 52 7.55 12.42 -5.05
CA ALA A 52 8.52 12.67 -6.12
C ALA A 52 8.40 11.63 -7.25
N ASP A 53 8.06 10.39 -6.91
CA ASP A 53 7.91 9.27 -7.83
C ASP A 53 6.54 8.59 -7.71
N ARG A 54 6.17 7.82 -8.75
CA ARG A 54 4.91 7.06 -8.73
C ARG A 54 5.03 5.85 -7.78
N PRO A 55 4.04 5.66 -6.86
CA PRO A 55 4.05 4.51 -5.98
C PRO A 55 3.89 3.20 -6.78
N ARG A 56 4.66 2.18 -6.39
CA ARG A 56 4.61 0.83 -6.98
C ARG A 56 3.90 -0.10 -6.01
N HIS A 57 2.99 -0.94 -6.54
CA HIS A 57 2.26 -1.92 -5.74
C HIS A 57 2.73 -3.33 -6.12
N VAL A 58 3.24 -4.08 -5.15
CA VAL A 58 3.74 -5.44 -5.33
C VAL A 58 2.98 -6.38 -4.39
N PHE A 59 2.60 -7.54 -4.91
CA PHE A 59 1.95 -8.61 -4.16
C PHE A 59 2.93 -9.75 -3.99
N PHE A 60 3.27 -10.07 -2.74
CA PHE A 60 4.05 -11.27 -2.43
C PHE A 60 3.09 -12.46 -2.30
N ALA A 61 3.41 -13.57 -2.99
CA ALA A 61 2.67 -14.82 -2.94
C ALA A 61 3.00 -15.62 -1.67
#